data_AF-A0A812V009-F1
#
_entry.id   AF-A0A812V009-F1
#
_cell.length_a   1.000
_cell.length_b   1.000
_cell.length_c   1.000
_cell.angle_alpha   90.00
_cell.angle_beta   90.00
_cell.angle_gamma   90.00
#
_symmetry.space_group_name_H-M   'P 1'
#
loop_
_entity.id
_entity.type
_entity.pdbx_description
1 polymer ?
#
loop_
_entity_poly.entity_id
_entity_poly.type
_entity_poly.pdbx_seq_one_letter_code
_entity_poly.pdbx_strand_id
1 'polypeptide(L)'
;MGEEYFEWTVPQLKEHLRALGVASTGSRDFLLQRMKMFASPGKAKPATAKAATLPISTSSKASKAKPAASKLKVAKALAKAPKATKGKKSVAADKKKLARSSSKRTEDLGDLHSPVASLNGCLKKVPTVDVSKAVFGPGPCLMKALPGKAPEAKMRRMLEAHEFECKALKPAGLSLQQRLAIRLYTAEDPIPIYKVLNAPFHASSRSPSTIANQAPFLKVMAQAVKALTKAGKAYTYSGPAYRGIKVAKSPLLKKKYTNYRDTFKVGSRLTFAAFTSVSLSDSTAESFGDRILFQFTNVRGVRIADLSAIPSELEILVEPPAVFEVKSCAKFHGVLSVVLESVESPMKYL
;
A
#
# COMPACT_ATOMS: atom_id res chain seq x y z
N MET A 1 -28.54 -16.07 -7.60
CA MET A 1 -27.69 -16.18 -8.80
C MET A 1 -27.49 -17.65 -9.07
N GLY A 2 -27.82 -18.10 -10.29
CA GLY A 2 -27.85 -19.52 -10.65
C GLY A 2 -26.46 -20.12 -10.85
N GLU A 3 -26.40 -21.45 -10.86
CA GLU A 3 -25.19 -22.26 -11.06
C GLU A 3 -24.53 -22.09 -12.46
N GLU A 4 -25.06 -21.22 -13.31
CA GLU A 4 -24.61 -21.00 -14.69
C GLU A 4 -23.14 -20.58 -14.81
N TYR A 5 -22.57 -19.91 -13.80
CA TYR A 5 -21.16 -19.52 -13.85
C TYR A 5 -20.20 -20.72 -13.75
N PHE A 6 -20.63 -21.90 -13.29
CA PHE A 6 -19.77 -23.10 -13.29
C PHE A 6 -19.45 -23.62 -14.69
N GLU A 7 -20.20 -23.21 -15.71
CA GLU A 7 -19.92 -23.53 -17.11
C GLU A 7 -19.08 -22.45 -17.79
N TRP A 8 -18.89 -21.29 -17.14
CA TRP A 8 -18.15 -20.19 -17.73
C TRP A 8 -16.67 -20.53 -17.89
N THR A 9 -16.14 -20.09 -19.03
CA THR A 9 -14.72 -20.10 -19.33
C THR A 9 -13.97 -19.07 -18.49
N VAL A 10 -12.65 -19.24 -18.36
CA VAL A 10 -11.80 -18.26 -17.65
C VAL A 10 -11.99 -16.82 -18.20
N PRO A 11 -12.00 -16.58 -19.52
CA PRO A 11 -12.27 -15.24 -20.07
C PRO A 11 -13.62 -14.64 -19.62
N GLN A 12 -14.70 -15.43 -19.64
CA GLN A 12 -16.03 -14.98 -19.22
C GLN A 12 -16.06 -14.60 -17.72
N LEU A 13 -15.46 -15.44 -16.87
CA LEU A 13 -15.34 -15.14 -15.44
C LEU A 13 -14.53 -13.86 -15.20
N LYS A 14 -13.44 -13.67 -15.94
CA LYS A 14 -12.60 -12.47 -15.83
C LYS A 14 -13.31 -11.20 -16.31
N GLU A 15 -14.08 -11.31 -17.38
CA GLU A 15 -14.88 -10.21 -17.90
C GLU A 15 -15.97 -9.79 -16.91
N HIS A 16 -16.71 -10.76 -16.36
CA HIS A 16 -17.75 -10.47 -15.39
C HIS A 16 -17.19 -9.87 -14.08
N LEU A 17 -16.10 -10.43 -13.54
CA LEU A 17 -15.44 -9.86 -12.37
C LEU A 17 -14.96 -8.43 -12.64
N ARG A 18 -14.40 -8.14 -13.82
CA ARG A 18 -14.05 -6.76 -14.21
C ARG A 18 -15.26 -5.84 -14.26
N ALA A 19 -16.40 -6.30 -14.76
CA ALA A 19 -17.65 -5.53 -14.76
C ALA A 19 -18.14 -5.20 -13.33
N LEU A 20 -17.85 -6.07 -12.36
CA LEU A 20 -18.12 -5.85 -10.93
C LEU A 20 -17.05 -4.98 -10.23
N GLY A 21 -16.02 -4.52 -10.95
CA GLY A 21 -14.87 -3.83 -10.36
C GLY A 21 -13.98 -4.74 -9.51
N VAL A 22 -14.09 -6.06 -9.68
CA VAL A 22 -13.34 -7.06 -8.95
C VAL A 22 -12.16 -7.53 -9.79
N ALA A 23 -11.01 -7.64 -9.14
CA ALA A 23 -9.83 -8.35 -9.57
C ALA A 23 -10.15 -9.65 -10.36
N SER A 24 -9.61 -9.74 -11.57
CA SER A 24 -9.89 -10.81 -12.53
C SER A 24 -8.65 -11.64 -12.88
N THR A 25 -7.65 -11.71 -11.99
CA THR A 25 -6.48 -12.59 -12.17
C THR A 25 -6.65 -13.90 -11.37
N GLY A 26 -5.83 -14.91 -11.67
CA GLY A 26 -5.85 -16.22 -11.01
C GLY A 26 -6.40 -17.38 -11.86
N SER A 27 -6.43 -18.56 -11.25
CA SER A 27 -6.96 -19.79 -11.84
C SER A 27 -8.49 -19.75 -11.96
N ARG A 28 -9.07 -20.66 -12.75
CA ARG A 28 -10.54 -20.75 -12.94
C ARG A 28 -11.29 -20.89 -11.61
N ASP A 29 -10.83 -21.79 -10.73
CA ASP A 29 -11.46 -22.05 -9.43
C ASP A 29 -11.46 -20.80 -8.55
N PHE A 30 -10.36 -20.03 -8.58
CA PHE A 30 -10.24 -18.79 -7.86
C PHE A 30 -11.23 -17.72 -8.36
N LEU A 31 -11.42 -17.64 -9.68
CA LEU A 31 -12.40 -16.72 -10.29
C LEU A 31 -13.84 -17.14 -9.98
N LEU A 32 -14.17 -18.43 -10.07
CA LEU A 32 -15.48 -18.98 -9.67
C LEU A 32 -15.81 -18.68 -8.22
N GLN A 33 -14.80 -18.75 -7.34
CA GLN A 33 -14.98 -18.44 -5.94
C GLN A 33 -15.21 -16.96 -5.69
N ARG A 34 -14.43 -16.08 -6.34
CA ARG A 34 -14.70 -14.63 -6.29
C ARG A 34 -16.14 -14.37 -6.75
N MET A 35 -16.56 -14.98 -7.86
CA MET A 35 -17.93 -14.92 -8.34
C MET A 35 -18.94 -15.31 -7.24
N LYS A 36 -18.75 -16.44 -6.55
CA LYS A 36 -19.63 -16.83 -5.41
C LYS A 36 -19.63 -15.80 -4.27
N MET A 37 -18.48 -15.21 -3.95
CA MET A 37 -18.35 -14.23 -2.87
C MET A 37 -19.13 -12.94 -3.16
N PHE A 38 -19.16 -12.49 -4.42
CA PHE A 38 -19.90 -11.30 -4.86
C PHE A 38 -21.34 -11.61 -5.29
N ALA A 39 -21.64 -12.86 -5.62
CA ALA A 39 -22.98 -13.33 -5.97
C ALA A 39 -23.91 -13.52 -4.77
N SER A 40 -23.34 -13.63 -3.56
CA SER A 40 -24.11 -13.83 -2.34
C SER A 40 -24.87 -12.54 -1.99
N PRO A 41 -26.22 -12.55 -1.97
CA PRO A 41 -27.01 -11.37 -1.67
C PRO A 41 -26.86 -11.03 -0.19
N GLY A 42 -25.84 -10.25 0.15
CA GLY A 42 -25.88 -9.43 1.35
C GLY A 42 -27.05 -8.46 1.21
N LYS A 43 -27.90 -8.36 2.23
CA LYS A 43 -29.04 -7.44 2.34
C LYS A 43 -28.56 -5.97 2.22
N ALA A 44 -28.16 -5.53 1.04
CA ALA A 44 -27.90 -4.14 0.72
C ALA A 44 -29.21 -3.53 0.25
N LYS A 45 -29.74 -2.59 1.03
CA LYS A 45 -30.91 -1.79 0.67
C LYS A 45 -30.59 -1.07 -0.66
N PRO A 46 -31.41 -1.22 -1.72
CA PRO A 46 -31.09 -0.63 -3.02
C PRO A 46 -31.09 0.89 -2.89
N ALA A 47 -29.92 1.49 -3.13
CA ALA A 47 -29.81 2.93 -3.32
C ALA A 47 -30.49 3.28 -4.65
N THR A 48 -31.52 4.12 -4.57
CA THR A 48 -32.32 4.58 -5.71
C THR A 48 -31.45 5.50 -6.57
N ALA A 49 -30.84 4.96 -7.62
CA ALA A 49 -30.15 5.76 -8.63
C ALA A 49 -31.18 6.29 -9.63
N LYS A 50 -31.49 7.60 -9.55
CA LYS A 50 -32.15 8.33 -10.63
C LYS A 50 -31.19 8.38 -11.83
N ALA A 51 -31.58 7.73 -12.93
CA ALA A 51 -30.92 7.84 -14.21
C ALA A 51 -31.14 9.26 -14.76
N ALA A 52 -30.06 10.04 -14.87
CA ALA A 52 -30.03 11.26 -15.66
C ALA A 52 -29.48 10.91 -17.05
N THR A 53 -30.36 10.93 -18.05
CA THR A 53 -30.04 10.78 -19.47
C THR A 53 -29.27 12.01 -19.94
N LEU A 54 -28.04 11.83 -20.44
CA LEU A 54 -27.30 12.86 -21.18
C LEU A 54 -27.31 12.53 -22.68
N PRO A 55 -27.46 13.53 -23.56
CA PRO A 55 -27.54 13.31 -25.00
C PRO A 55 -26.17 13.06 -25.61
N ILE A 56 -26.10 12.03 -26.45
CA ILE A 56 -25.00 11.75 -27.36
C ILE A 56 -25.11 12.71 -28.54
N SER A 57 -24.12 13.60 -28.72
CA SER A 57 -23.96 14.34 -29.98
C SER A 57 -22.89 13.66 -30.83
N THR A 58 -23.31 13.20 -32.01
CA THR A 58 -22.46 12.67 -33.06
C THR A 58 -21.98 13.83 -33.94
N SER A 59 -20.67 14.06 -34.00
CA SER A 59 -20.10 14.79 -35.13
C SER A 59 -18.83 14.07 -35.60
N SER A 60 -18.94 13.51 -36.80
CA SER A 60 -17.88 12.89 -37.56
C SER A 60 -17.16 13.97 -38.37
N LYS A 61 -15.84 14.07 -38.23
CA LYS A 61 -15.00 14.69 -39.26
C LYS A 61 -13.73 13.88 -39.42
N ALA A 62 -13.69 13.17 -40.54
CA ALA A 62 -12.55 12.40 -41.01
C ALA A 62 -11.47 13.35 -41.55
N SER A 63 -10.25 13.22 -41.04
CA SER A 63 -9.05 13.77 -41.68
C SER A 63 -8.06 12.63 -41.89
N LYS A 64 -7.87 12.26 -43.15
CA LYS A 64 -6.83 11.36 -43.65
C LYS A 64 -5.45 11.92 -43.28
N ALA A 65 -4.65 11.16 -42.54
CA ALA A 65 -3.22 11.38 -42.41
C ALA A 65 -2.46 10.08 -42.79
N LYS A 66 -1.55 10.26 -43.74
CA LYS A 66 -0.70 9.27 -44.41
C LYS A 66 0.43 8.83 -43.46
N PRO A 67 0.73 7.53 -43.29
CA PRO A 67 1.85 7.11 -42.44
C PRO A 67 3.17 7.19 -43.20
N ALA A 68 4.11 7.97 -42.67
CA ALA A 68 5.50 7.98 -43.08
C ALA A 68 6.24 6.81 -42.40
N ALA A 69 6.78 5.91 -43.21
CA ALA A 69 7.57 4.78 -42.78
C ALA A 69 8.99 5.22 -42.36
N SER A 70 9.28 5.20 -41.05
CA SER A 70 10.64 5.34 -40.55
C SER A 70 11.30 3.97 -40.41
N LYS A 71 12.25 3.68 -41.32
CA LYS A 71 13.12 2.50 -41.28
C LYS A 71 14.10 2.61 -40.11
N LEU A 72 13.92 1.81 -39.07
CA LEU A 72 14.91 1.62 -38.01
C LEU A 72 15.90 0.53 -38.45
N LYS A 73 17.15 0.92 -38.71
CA LYS A 73 18.27 0.01 -39.01
C LYS A 73 18.72 -0.65 -37.69
N VAL A 74 18.56 -1.96 -37.59
CA VAL A 74 19.15 -2.79 -36.53
C VAL A 74 20.58 -3.14 -36.95
N ALA A 75 21.57 -2.59 -36.25
CA ALA A 75 22.96 -2.99 -36.39
C ALA A 75 23.22 -4.27 -35.56
N LYS A 76 23.66 -5.31 -36.28
CA LYS A 76 24.02 -6.62 -35.77
C LYS A 76 25.49 -6.58 -35.31
N ALA A 77 25.73 -6.62 -34.01
CA ALA A 77 27.09 -6.79 -33.47
C ALA A 77 27.26 -8.23 -32.97
N LEU A 78 28.15 -8.95 -33.65
CA LEU A 78 28.57 -10.31 -33.37
C LEU A 78 29.90 -10.30 -32.59
N ALA A 79 30.03 -11.25 -31.66
CA ALA A 79 31.26 -11.86 -31.15
C ALA A 79 32.14 -11.07 -30.16
N LYS A 80 32.38 -11.63 -28.96
CA LYS A 80 33.44 -12.63 -28.73
C LYS A 80 33.39 -13.15 -27.28
N ALA A 81 33.47 -14.47 -27.14
CA ALA A 81 33.70 -15.15 -25.87
C ALA A 81 35.18 -15.04 -25.45
N PRO A 82 35.49 -14.83 -24.16
CA PRO A 82 36.85 -15.01 -23.66
C PRO A 82 37.10 -16.45 -23.18
N LYS A 83 38.28 -16.93 -23.55
CA LYS A 83 38.86 -18.25 -23.27
C LYS A 83 39.08 -18.48 -21.78
N ALA A 84 38.93 -19.74 -21.38
CA ALA A 84 39.32 -20.28 -20.10
C ALA A 84 40.86 -20.28 -19.92
N THR A 85 41.34 -19.77 -18.79
CA THR A 85 42.70 -19.99 -18.29
C THR A 85 42.64 -20.65 -16.92
N LYS A 86 43.26 -21.83 -16.84
CA LYS A 86 43.55 -22.56 -15.61
C LYS A 86 44.69 -21.85 -14.87
N GLY A 87 44.54 -21.65 -13.56
CA GLY A 87 45.61 -21.24 -12.65
C GLY A 87 45.34 -21.76 -11.24
N LYS A 88 46.09 -22.78 -10.82
CA LYS A 88 46.15 -23.32 -9.45
C LYS A 88 47.08 -22.45 -8.58
N LYS A 89 46.72 -22.28 -7.31
CA LYS A 89 47.52 -22.24 -6.05
C LYS A 89 46.93 -21.19 -5.09
N SER A 90 46.19 -21.63 -4.06
CA SER A 90 46.66 -21.84 -2.68
C SER A 90 47.08 -20.55 -1.96
N VAL A 91 46.43 -20.22 -0.85
CA VAL A 91 47.05 -19.97 0.48
C VAL A 91 45.99 -19.45 1.48
N ALA A 92 46.11 -20.01 2.69
CA ALA A 92 45.72 -19.54 4.02
C ALA A 92 44.26 -19.17 4.34
N ALA A 93 43.76 -19.92 5.31
CA ALA A 93 42.64 -19.59 6.16
C ALA A 93 42.94 -18.37 7.04
N ASP A 94 41.96 -17.49 7.18
CA ASP A 94 41.89 -16.61 8.35
C ASP A 94 40.43 -16.45 8.79
N LYS A 95 40.10 -17.17 9.86
CA LYS A 95 38.76 -17.18 10.49
C LYS A 95 38.70 -16.03 11.49
N LYS A 96 38.27 -14.84 11.05
CA LYS A 96 37.86 -13.76 11.97
C LYS A 96 36.34 -13.79 12.16
N LYS A 97 35.95 -14.33 13.31
CA LYS A 97 34.57 -14.54 13.80
C LYS A 97 33.88 -13.19 14.04
N LEU A 98 33.09 -12.73 13.08
CA LEU A 98 32.21 -11.57 13.22
C LEU A 98 30.94 -12.01 13.99
N ALA A 99 30.88 -11.71 15.29
CA ALA A 99 29.67 -11.89 16.08
C ALA A 99 28.60 -10.88 15.62
N ARG A 100 27.75 -11.30 14.67
CA ARG A 100 26.53 -10.57 14.32
C ARG A 100 25.45 -10.89 15.35
N SER A 101 25.13 -9.91 16.19
CA SER A 101 23.94 -9.92 17.03
C SER A 101 22.68 -9.90 16.15
N SER A 102 21.98 -11.03 16.10
CA SER A 102 20.70 -11.17 15.42
C SER A 102 19.59 -10.60 16.29
N SER A 103 19.37 -9.28 16.20
CA SER A 103 18.18 -8.65 16.77
C SER A 103 16.94 -9.10 15.98
N LYS A 104 16.22 -10.10 16.53
CA LYS A 104 14.88 -10.49 16.10
C LYS A 104 13.93 -9.32 16.36
N ARG A 105 13.50 -8.63 15.31
CA ARG A 105 12.35 -7.70 15.36
C ARG A 105 11.32 -8.10 14.33
N THR A 106 10.10 -8.30 14.80
CA THR A 106 8.96 -8.83 14.07
C THR A 106 8.04 -7.66 13.71
N GLU A 107 7.63 -7.57 12.44
CA GLU A 107 6.62 -6.60 12.00
C GLU A 107 5.26 -7.07 12.52
N ASP A 108 4.75 -6.40 13.53
CA ASP A 108 3.49 -6.76 14.17
C ASP A 108 2.31 -6.22 13.32
N LEU A 109 1.12 -6.83 13.38
CA LEU A 109 -0.13 -6.16 13.04
C LEU A 109 -0.83 -6.03 14.38
N GLY A 110 -0.79 -4.85 14.99
CA GLY A 110 -1.24 -4.65 16.37
C GLY A 110 -2.60 -5.23 16.71
N ASP A 111 -2.80 -5.37 18.01
CA ASP A 111 -4.05 -5.83 18.58
C ASP A 111 -5.19 -4.94 18.05
N LEU A 112 -6.08 -5.54 17.25
CA LEU A 112 -7.15 -4.84 16.53
C LEU A 112 -8.22 -4.27 17.48
N HIS A 113 -8.09 -4.57 18.79
CA HIS A 113 -8.98 -4.19 19.87
C HIS A 113 -8.29 -3.35 20.97
N SER A 114 -7.04 -2.92 20.80
CA SER A 114 -6.38 -2.09 21.81
C SER A 114 -6.93 -0.66 21.81
N PRO A 115 -7.32 -0.07 22.97
CA PRO A 115 -7.67 1.34 23.07
C PRO A 115 -6.44 2.17 22.75
N VAL A 116 -6.40 2.78 21.57
CA VAL A 116 -5.28 3.63 21.18
C VAL A 116 -5.54 5.03 21.76
N ALA A 117 -4.53 5.59 22.42
CA ALA A 117 -4.57 6.96 22.89
C ALA A 117 -4.86 7.94 21.74
N SER A 118 -5.75 8.90 21.98
CA SER A 118 -6.14 9.91 21.00
C SER A 118 -4.95 10.83 20.66
N LEU A 119 -4.59 10.93 19.38
CA LEU A 119 -3.56 11.86 18.90
C LEU A 119 -4.07 13.31 18.79
N ASN A 120 -5.36 13.55 19.05
CA ASN A 120 -6.03 14.84 18.87
C ASN A 120 -5.37 15.99 19.65
N GLY A 121 -4.80 15.71 20.83
CA GLY A 121 -4.09 16.73 21.62
C GLY A 121 -2.78 17.18 20.99
N CYS A 122 -2.04 16.26 20.36
CA CYS A 122 -0.71 16.52 19.80
C CYS A 122 -0.75 17.25 18.45
N LEU A 123 -1.85 17.15 17.70
CA LEU A 123 -1.88 17.60 16.30
C LEU A 123 -2.45 19.01 16.11
N LYS A 124 -3.29 19.51 17.02
CA LYS A 124 -4.04 20.76 16.82
C LYS A 124 -3.23 22.07 16.93
N LYS A 125 -2.05 22.09 17.56
CA LYS A 125 -1.33 23.34 17.89
C LYS A 125 0.09 23.50 17.33
N VAL A 126 0.57 22.59 16.49
CA VAL A 126 1.97 22.64 16.00
C VAL A 126 2.05 23.40 14.66
N PRO A 127 2.96 24.37 14.47
CA PRO A 127 3.19 25.02 13.18
C PRO A 127 3.52 24.00 12.08
N THR A 128 3.45 24.43 10.81
CA THR A 128 3.80 23.62 9.64
C THR A 128 5.16 22.96 9.87
N VAL A 129 5.17 21.64 10.00
CA VAL A 129 6.40 20.89 10.31
C VAL A 129 7.15 20.67 9.01
N ASP A 130 8.39 21.14 8.96
CA ASP A 130 9.33 20.83 7.90
C ASP A 130 9.74 19.35 7.97
N VAL A 131 9.72 18.62 6.84
CA VAL A 131 10.05 17.18 6.78
C VAL A 131 11.49 16.92 7.20
N SER A 132 12.43 17.79 6.84
CA SER A 132 13.82 17.65 7.30
C SER A 132 13.90 17.74 8.82
N LYS A 133 13.15 18.65 9.45
CA LYS A 133 13.03 18.71 10.92
C LYS A 133 12.27 17.52 11.50
N ALA A 134 11.23 17.03 10.83
CA ALA A 134 10.50 15.83 11.26
C ALA A 134 11.39 14.57 11.24
N VAL A 135 12.36 14.52 10.31
CA VAL A 135 13.29 13.40 10.18
C VAL A 135 14.51 13.57 11.08
N PHE A 136 15.17 14.73 11.07
CA PHE A 136 16.49 14.99 11.67
C PHE A 136 16.50 16.03 12.79
N GLY A 137 15.35 16.55 13.21
CA GLY A 137 15.28 17.65 14.17
C GLY A 137 15.91 17.32 15.53
N PRO A 138 16.36 18.35 16.30
CA PRO A 138 16.97 18.15 17.60
C PRO A 138 15.99 17.61 18.66
N GLY A 139 14.69 17.86 18.48
CA GLY A 139 13.60 17.36 19.31
C GLY A 139 13.15 15.93 18.93
N PRO A 140 11.89 15.56 19.21
CA PRO A 140 11.31 14.32 18.70
C PRO A 140 11.38 14.29 17.17
N CYS A 141 11.97 13.24 16.61
CA CYS A 141 12.15 13.09 15.16
C CYS A 141 12.27 11.61 14.75
N LEU A 142 12.03 11.32 13.48
CA LEU A 142 11.95 9.96 12.96
C LEU A 142 13.27 9.19 13.15
N MET A 143 14.42 9.85 13.02
CA MET A 143 15.73 9.21 13.20
C MET A 143 15.90 8.61 14.61
N LYS A 144 15.29 9.21 15.64
CA LYS A 144 15.29 8.68 17.01
C LYS A 144 14.40 7.45 17.19
N ALA A 145 13.49 7.18 16.25
CA ALA A 145 12.66 5.98 16.24
C ALA A 145 13.28 4.80 15.48
N LEU A 146 14.38 5.03 14.75
CA LEU A 146 15.02 3.98 13.96
C LEU A 146 15.79 2.99 14.86
N PRO A 147 15.64 1.67 14.64
CA PRO A 147 16.48 0.69 15.31
C PRO A 147 17.93 0.79 14.81
N GLY A 148 18.86 0.93 15.75
CA GLY A 148 20.30 0.89 15.48
C GLY A 148 20.87 2.17 14.86
N LYS A 149 22.15 2.12 14.46
CA LYS A 149 22.82 3.22 13.75
C LYS A 149 22.44 3.18 12.28
N ALA A 150 21.20 3.54 11.97
CA ALA A 150 20.82 3.79 10.58
C ALA A 150 21.77 4.86 9.99
N PRO A 151 22.29 4.70 8.76
CA PRO A 151 23.29 5.64 8.25
C PRO A 151 22.60 6.96 7.94
N GLU A 152 22.68 7.91 8.86
CA GLU A 152 22.08 9.25 8.73
C GLU A 152 22.46 9.89 7.39
N ALA A 153 23.72 9.73 6.96
CA ALA A 153 24.19 10.19 5.65
C ALA A 153 23.40 9.60 4.47
N LYS A 154 23.02 8.32 4.52
CA LYS A 154 22.19 7.71 3.47
C LYS A 154 20.77 8.28 3.47
N MET A 155 20.20 8.51 4.67
CA MET A 155 18.88 9.13 4.81
C MET A 155 18.88 10.56 4.27
N ARG A 156 19.93 11.35 4.55
CA ARG A 156 20.06 12.72 4.03
C ARG A 156 20.14 12.74 2.50
N ARG A 157 20.95 11.86 1.91
CA ARG A 157 21.03 11.71 0.45
C ARG A 157 19.69 11.32 -0.18
N MET A 158 18.94 10.40 0.45
CA MET A 158 17.58 10.06 -0.02
C MET A 158 16.66 11.28 0.05
N LEU A 159 16.70 12.03 1.15
CA LEU A 159 15.88 13.23 1.32
C LEU A 159 16.18 14.27 0.22
N GLU A 160 17.46 14.57 0.00
CA GLU A 160 17.91 15.53 -1.02
C GLU A 160 17.50 15.10 -2.44
N ALA A 161 17.68 13.82 -2.77
CA ALA A 161 17.30 13.27 -4.07
C ALA A 161 15.79 13.39 -4.31
N HIS A 162 14.97 12.99 -3.33
CA HIS A 162 13.52 13.09 -3.46
C HIS A 162 12.99 14.52 -3.39
N GLU A 163 13.66 15.42 -2.67
CA GLU A 163 13.31 16.85 -2.67
C GLU A 163 13.48 17.44 -4.07
N PHE A 164 14.59 17.11 -4.76
CA PHE A 164 14.81 17.54 -6.14
C PHE A 164 13.69 17.08 -7.08
N GLU A 165 13.30 15.81 -7.00
CA GLU A 165 12.18 15.26 -7.79
C GLU A 165 10.84 15.94 -7.43
N CYS A 166 10.57 16.17 -6.14
CA CYS A 166 9.34 16.80 -5.66
C CYS A 166 9.23 18.29 -6.00
N LYS A 167 10.33 18.97 -6.33
CA LYS A 167 10.31 20.35 -6.84
C LYS A 167 9.76 20.42 -8.26
N ALA A 168 9.98 19.39 -9.07
CA ALA A 168 9.43 19.28 -10.41
C ALA A 168 7.92 18.96 -10.39
N LEU A 169 7.47 18.20 -9.39
CA LEU A 169 6.06 17.88 -9.18
C LEU A 169 5.31 19.11 -8.65
N LYS A 170 4.24 19.53 -9.36
CA LYS A 170 3.35 20.63 -8.95
C LYS A 170 1.88 20.22 -8.87
N PRO A 171 1.52 19.14 -8.14
CA PRO A 171 0.12 18.81 -7.90
C PRO A 171 -0.57 19.95 -7.14
N ALA A 172 -1.84 20.18 -7.47
CA ALA A 172 -2.61 21.29 -6.92
C ALA A 172 -2.71 21.20 -5.38
N GLY A 173 -2.41 22.31 -4.70
CA GLY A 173 -2.68 22.48 -3.28
C GLY A 173 -1.71 21.82 -2.30
N LEU A 174 -0.61 21.19 -2.75
CA LEU A 174 0.39 20.60 -1.86
C LEU A 174 1.64 21.46 -1.73
N SER A 175 2.14 21.59 -0.50
CA SER A 175 3.47 22.14 -0.24
C SER A 175 4.57 21.14 -0.62
N LEU A 176 5.81 21.62 -0.82
CA LEU A 176 6.96 20.74 -1.06
C LEU A 176 7.11 19.68 0.05
N GLN A 177 6.91 20.10 1.30
CA GLN A 177 7.02 19.23 2.48
C GLN A 177 5.98 18.09 2.45
N GLN A 178 4.74 18.38 2.04
CA GLN A 178 3.70 17.37 1.91
C GLN A 178 4.00 16.35 0.81
N ARG A 179 4.51 16.81 -0.35
CA ARG A 179 4.91 15.93 -1.45
C ARG A 179 6.07 15.02 -1.03
N LEU A 180 7.06 15.61 -0.37
CA LEU A 180 8.24 14.90 0.11
C LEU A 180 7.88 13.85 1.17
N ALA A 181 6.98 14.17 2.09
CA ALA A 181 6.50 13.21 3.09
C ALA A 181 5.86 11.98 2.44
N ILE A 182 4.98 12.17 1.45
CA ILE A 182 4.35 11.06 0.71
C ILE A 182 5.41 10.24 -0.02
N ARG A 183 6.30 10.90 -0.77
CA ARG A 183 7.34 10.22 -1.55
C ARG A 183 8.25 9.36 -0.66
N LEU A 184 8.70 9.93 0.45
CA LEU A 184 9.53 9.22 1.43
C LEU A 184 8.78 8.09 2.14
N TYR A 185 7.48 8.26 2.41
CA TYR A 185 6.65 7.20 3.00
C TYR A 185 6.62 5.96 2.10
N THR A 186 6.55 6.15 0.79
CA THR A 186 6.49 5.07 -0.21
C THR A 186 7.85 4.53 -0.66
N ALA A 187 8.96 5.13 -0.20
CA ALA A 187 10.29 4.67 -0.58
C ALA A 187 10.68 3.39 0.20
N GLU A 188 11.24 2.41 -0.50
CA GLU A 188 11.75 1.18 0.12
C GLU A 188 13.21 1.33 0.58
N ASP A 189 14.03 2.02 -0.21
CA ASP A 189 15.47 2.16 0.02
C ASP A 189 15.86 3.62 0.31
N PRO A 190 16.86 3.85 1.18
CA PRO A 190 17.62 2.86 1.95
C PRO A 190 16.91 2.45 3.25
N ILE A 191 15.84 3.17 3.62
CA ILE A 191 15.10 2.97 4.86
C ILE A 191 13.60 3.08 4.55
N PRO A 192 12.83 2.00 4.72
CA PRO A 192 11.40 2.00 4.45
C PRO A 192 10.65 2.74 5.56
N ILE A 193 10.43 4.05 5.37
CA ILE A 193 9.86 4.93 6.41
C ILE A 193 8.49 4.43 6.88
N TYR A 194 7.63 3.95 5.97
CA TYR A 194 6.31 3.43 6.34
C TYR A 194 6.40 2.34 7.42
N LYS A 195 7.43 1.48 7.39
CA LYS A 195 7.62 0.45 8.42
C LYS A 195 7.95 1.04 9.77
N VAL A 196 8.81 2.06 9.77
CA VAL A 196 9.21 2.78 10.98
C VAL A 196 7.98 3.42 11.60
N LEU A 197 7.21 4.16 10.81
CA LEU A 197 6.00 4.87 11.25
C LEU A 197 4.89 3.93 11.70
N ASN A 198 4.67 2.83 10.99
CA ASN A 198 3.56 1.94 11.28
C ASN A 198 3.87 0.97 12.44
N ALA A 199 5.15 0.71 12.73
CA ALA A 199 5.56 -0.25 13.75
C ALA A 199 4.94 0.00 15.15
N PRO A 200 4.90 1.22 15.71
CA PRO A 200 4.34 1.41 17.06
C PRO A 200 2.82 1.24 17.11
N PHE A 201 2.11 1.53 16.01
CA PHE A 201 0.68 1.24 15.93
C PHE A 201 0.41 -0.26 15.99
N HIS A 202 1.42 -1.05 15.67
CA HIS A 202 1.34 -2.48 15.72
C HIS A 202 1.93 -3.14 16.98
N ALA A 203 2.70 -2.42 17.79
CA ALA A 203 3.27 -2.99 19.00
C ALA A 203 2.21 -3.21 20.08
N SER A 204 2.32 -4.32 20.83
CA SER A 204 1.50 -4.61 22.02
C SER A 204 1.69 -3.57 23.13
N SER A 205 2.89 -3.00 23.24
CA SER A 205 3.19 -1.87 24.12
C SER A 205 3.77 -0.70 23.31
N ARG A 206 3.20 0.48 23.52
CA ARG A 206 3.62 1.71 22.84
C ARG A 206 4.38 2.58 23.83
N SER A 207 5.66 2.81 23.57
CA SER A 207 6.40 3.82 24.33
C SER A 207 5.89 5.21 23.93
N PRO A 208 5.48 6.07 24.88
CA PRO A 208 5.12 7.46 24.60
C PRO A 208 6.21 8.21 23.82
N SER A 209 7.48 7.92 24.12
CA SER A 209 8.62 8.55 23.41
C SER A 209 8.70 8.14 21.94
N THR A 210 8.40 6.88 21.62
CA THR A 210 8.39 6.41 20.23
C THR A 210 7.28 7.08 19.43
N ILE A 211 6.08 7.22 20.01
CA ILE A 211 4.97 7.94 19.37
C ILE A 211 5.31 9.42 19.18
N ALA A 212 5.89 10.06 20.21
CA ALA A 212 6.33 11.45 20.13
C ALA A 212 7.35 11.68 19.01
N ASN A 213 8.30 10.75 18.83
CA ASN A 213 9.32 10.82 17.77
C ASN A 213 8.74 10.74 16.35
N GLN A 214 7.60 10.09 16.17
CA GLN A 214 6.95 9.91 14.86
C GLN A 214 5.88 10.96 14.56
N ALA A 215 5.30 11.55 15.60
CA ALA A 215 4.20 12.51 15.49
C ALA A 215 4.48 13.67 14.51
N PRO A 216 5.68 14.28 14.45
CA PRO A 216 5.95 15.34 13.49
C PRO A 216 5.78 14.88 12.04
N PHE A 217 6.27 13.69 11.69
CA PHE A 217 6.15 13.16 10.32
C PHE A 217 4.71 12.73 10.00
N LEU A 218 4.05 12.02 10.94
CA LEU A 218 2.64 11.63 10.80
C LEU A 218 1.73 12.84 10.61
N LYS A 219 2.06 13.97 11.24
CA LYS A 219 1.33 15.22 11.06
C LYS A 219 1.44 15.74 9.63
N VAL A 220 2.64 15.77 9.06
CA VAL A 220 2.84 16.21 7.66
C VAL A 220 2.08 15.28 6.71
N MET A 221 2.14 13.97 6.94
CA MET A 221 1.37 12.97 6.17
C MET A 221 -0.14 13.21 6.24
N ALA A 222 -0.70 13.41 7.44
CA ALA A 222 -2.13 13.69 7.61
C ALA A 222 -2.53 15.00 6.91
N GLN A 223 -1.70 16.04 7.00
CA GLN A 223 -1.92 17.29 6.28
C GLN A 223 -1.87 17.10 4.76
N ALA A 224 -0.95 16.28 4.26
CA ALA A 224 -0.83 15.97 2.84
C ALA A 224 -2.07 15.23 2.31
N VAL A 225 -2.56 14.21 3.02
CA VAL A 225 -3.80 13.50 2.67
C VAL A 225 -5.00 14.45 2.68
N LYS A 226 -5.15 15.28 3.71
CA LYS A 226 -6.22 16.30 3.79
C LYS A 226 -6.14 17.30 2.63
N ALA A 227 -4.94 17.72 2.23
CA ALA A 227 -4.74 18.61 1.09
C ALA A 227 -5.13 17.95 -0.24
N LEU A 228 -4.72 16.69 -0.46
CA LEU A 228 -5.11 15.91 -1.64
C LEU A 228 -6.62 15.71 -1.73
N THR A 229 -7.28 15.40 -0.62
CA THR A 229 -8.74 15.30 -0.57
C THR A 229 -9.42 16.60 -1.00
N LYS A 230 -8.90 17.76 -0.55
CA LYS A 230 -9.40 19.09 -0.94
C LYS A 230 -9.10 19.45 -2.39
N ALA A 231 -8.01 18.94 -2.96
CA ALA A 231 -7.65 19.14 -4.36
C ALA A 231 -8.61 18.42 -5.34
N GLY A 232 -9.48 17.54 -4.83
CA GLY A 232 -10.66 17.06 -5.53
C GLY A 232 -10.48 15.73 -6.26
N LYS A 233 -11.32 15.50 -7.29
CA LYS A 233 -11.55 14.19 -7.90
C LYS A 233 -10.30 13.51 -8.46
N ALA A 234 -9.30 14.27 -8.88
CA ALA A 234 -8.04 13.72 -9.39
C ALA A 234 -7.30 12.89 -8.34
N TYR A 235 -7.41 13.26 -7.06
CA TYR A 235 -6.70 12.61 -5.97
C TYR A 235 -7.63 11.81 -5.05
N THR A 236 -8.91 12.13 -4.94
CA THR A 236 -9.82 11.33 -4.11
C THR A 236 -10.13 9.98 -4.76
N TYR A 237 -10.20 8.93 -3.95
CA TYR A 237 -10.61 7.60 -4.38
C TYR A 237 -11.78 7.08 -3.54
N SER A 238 -12.75 6.46 -4.21
CA SER A 238 -13.74 5.59 -3.59
C SER A 238 -13.95 4.35 -4.44
N GLY A 239 -13.73 3.16 -3.88
CA GLY A 239 -13.90 1.92 -4.63
C GLY A 239 -13.15 0.72 -4.05
N PRO A 240 -12.99 -0.36 -4.83
CA PRO A 240 -12.28 -1.56 -4.42
C PRO A 240 -10.76 -1.35 -4.36
N ALA A 241 -10.07 -2.06 -3.48
CA ALA A 241 -8.60 -2.04 -3.42
C ALA A 241 -8.05 -3.32 -2.78
N TYR A 242 -6.74 -3.52 -2.87
CA TYR A 242 -6.09 -4.77 -2.50
C TYR A 242 -4.86 -4.52 -1.62
N ARG A 243 -4.60 -5.43 -0.67
CA ARG A 243 -3.38 -5.42 0.14
C ARG A 243 -2.92 -6.83 0.46
N GLY A 244 -1.73 -7.19 0.01
CA GLY A 244 -1.06 -8.42 0.46
C GLY A 244 -0.23 -8.18 1.71
N ILE A 245 -0.13 -9.21 2.56
CA ILE A 245 0.67 -9.19 3.77
C ILE A 245 1.60 -10.41 3.82
N LYS A 246 2.89 -10.17 4.16
CA LYS A 246 3.88 -11.23 4.38
C LYS A 246 3.78 -11.78 5.81
N VAL A 247 3.21 -12.96 5.97
CA VAL A 247 3.05 -13.65 7.25
C VAL A 247 4.37 -14.21 7.75
N ALA A 248 5.27 -14.67 6.86
CA ALA A 248 6.50 -15.37 7.27
C ALA A 248 7.41 -14.57 8.22
N LYS A 249 7.33 -13.24 8.20
CA LYS A 249 8.21 -12.35 8.98
C LYS A 249 7.65 -11.97 10.36
N SER A 250 6.46 -12.45 10.72
CA SER A 250 5.76 -12.02 11.93
C SER A 250 5.06 -13.18 12.64
N PRO A 251 5.50 -13.52 13.87
CA PRO A 251 4.80 -14.50 14.70
C PRO A 251 3.34 -14.12 14.97
N LEU A 252 3.02 -12.83 15.13
CA LEU A 252 1.64 -12.43 15.33
C LEU A 252 0.80 -12.64 14.08
N LEU A 253 1.32 -12.26 12.90
CA LEU A 253 0.63 -12.55 11.64
C LEU A 253 0.44 -14.04 11.42
N LYS A 254 1.44 -14.84 11.81
CA LYS A 254 1.36 -16.30 11.75
C LYS A 254 0.25 -16.83 12.65
N LYS A 255 0.13 -16.30 13.87
CA LYS A 255 -0.99 -16.62 14.78
C LYS A 255 -2.34 -16.24 14.18
N LYS A 256 -2.48 -15.01 13.65
CA LYS A 256 -3.70 -14.52 12.99
C LYS A 256 -4.09 -15.37 11.78
N TYR A 257 -3.10 -15.77 10.97
CA TYR A 257 -3.29 -16.63 9.80
C TYR A 257 -3.69 -18.06 10.17
N THR A 258 -3.12 -18.63 11.24
CA THR A 258 -3.49 -19.96 11.74
C THR A 258 -4.91 -19.93 12.33
N ASN A 259 -5.23 -18.91 13.11
CA ASN A 259 -6.51 -18.75 13.80
C ASN A 259 -7.46 -17.81 13.05
N TYR A 260 -7.48 -17.92 11.71
CA TYR A 260 -8.14 -16.92 10.87
C TYR A 260 -9.66 -16.87 11.05
N ARG A 261 -10.28 -18.00 11.41
CA ARG A 261 -11.74 -18.08 11.59
C ARG A 261 -12.21 -17.22 12.76
N ASP A 262 -11.42 -17.20 13.83
CA ASP A 262 -11.72 -16.38 15.02
C ASP A 262 -11.25 -14.93 14.80
N THR A 263 -10.05 -14.76 14.25
CA THR A 263 -9.44 -13.43 14.02
C THR A 263 -10.25 -12.60 13.02
N PHE A 264 -10.75 -13.24 11.95
CA PHE A 264 -11.50 -12.61 10.87
C PHE A 264 -12.92 -13.17 10.79
N LYS A 265 -13.58 -13.26 11.96
CA LYS A 265 -14.99 -13.67 12.05
C LYS A 265 -15.87 -12.73 11.22
N VAL A 266 -16.71 -13.27 10.35
CA VAL A 266 -17.65 -12.48 9.54
C VAL A 266 -18.55 -11.63 10.44
N GLY A 267 -18.77 -10.37 10.06
CA GLY A 267 -19.48 -9.35 10.82
C GLY A 267 -18.64 -8.66 11.90
N SER A 268 -17.42 -9.14 12.19
CA SER A 268 -16.50 -8.44 13.09
C SER A 268 -15.87 -7.22 12.41
N ARG A 269 -15.30 -6.31 13.22
CA ARG A 269 -14.61 -5.11 12.73
C ARG A 269 -13.10 -5.24 12.90
N LEU A 270 -12.37 -4.82 11.88
CA LEU A 270 -10.93 -4.67 11.86
C LEU A 270 -10.56 -3.19 11.81
N THR A 271 -9.61 -2.78 12.64
CA THR A 271 -9.11 -1.40 12.68
C THR A 271 -7.66 -1.34 12.22
N PHE A 272 -7.40 -0.61 11.15
CA PHE A 272 -6.06 -0.24 10.76
C PHE A 272 -5.70 1.09 11.43
N ALA A 273 -4.97 1.01 12.54
CA ALA A 273 -4.61 2.16 13.37
C ALA A 273 -3.53 3.06 12.77
N ALA A 274 -2.80 2.57 11.74
CA ALA A 274 -1.77 3.31 11.02
C ALA A 274 -2.23 3.66 9.60
N PHE A 275 -1.49 4.55 8.94
CA PHE A 275 -1.68 4.79 7.51
C PHE A 275 -1.66 3.46 6.76
N THR A 276 -2.66 3.25 5.93
CA THR A 276 -2.86 1.99 5.23
C THR A 276 -2.68 2.21 3.76
N SER A 277 -1.60 1.66 3.24
CA SER A 277 -1.34 1.53 1.81
C SER A 277 -2.15 0.37 1.25
N VAL A 278 -2.92 0.62 0.20
CA VAL A 278 -3.61 -0.39 -0.61
C VAL A 278 -3.37 -0.08 -2.08
N SER A 279 -3.43 -1.10 -2.94
CA SER A 279 -3.23 -0.96 -4.38
C SER A 279 -4.55 -1.12 -5.14
N LEU A 280 -4.68 -0.44 -6.27
CA LEU A 280 -5.74 -0.73 -7.25
C LEU A 280 -5.48 -2.02 -8.05
N SER A 281 -4.25 -2.52 -8.03
CA SER A 281 -3.81 -3.73 -8.72
C SER A 281 -3.78 -4.91 -7.77
N ASP A 282 -4.54 -5.95 -8.10
CA ASP A 282 -4.53 -7.22 -7.37
C ASP A 282 -3.18 -7.92 -7.48
N SER A 283 -2.60 -7.96 -8.68
CA SER A 283 -1.28 -8.54 -8.93
C SER A 283 -0.17 -7.84 -8.15
N THR A 284 -0.24 -6.52 -8.02
CA THR A 284 0.69 -5.75 -7.18
C THR A 284 0.51 -6.16 -5.72
N ALA A 285 -0.74 -6.20 -5.22
CA ALA A 285 -1.02 -6.63 -3.85
C ALA A 285 -0.55 -8.07 -3.58
N GLU A 286 -0.73 -8.99 -4.52
CA GLU A 286 -0.26 -10.37 -4.42
C GLU A 286 1.27 -10.45 -4.33
N SER A 287 2.00 -9.59 -5.06
CA SER A 287 3.48 -9.53 -4.96
C SER A 287 3.99 -9.10 -3.58
N PHE A 288 3.18 -8.36 -2.84
CA PHE A 288 3.47 -7.95 -1.47
C PHE A 288 3.14 -9.02 -0.43
N GLY A 289 2.24 -9.95 -0.72
CA GLY A 289 1.79 -10.97 0.23
C GLY A 289 2.41 -12.33 -0.03
N ASP A 290 2.47 -13.18 1.00
CA ASP A 290 2.76 -14.60 0.83
C ASP A 290 1.56 -15.50 1.21
N ARG A 291 0.71 -15.02 2.13
CA ARG A 291 -0.29 -15.85 2.81
C ARG A 291 -1.60 -15.14 3.14
N ILE A 292 -1.66 -13.81 3.19
CA ILE A 292 -2.91 -13.07 3.43
C ILE A 292 -3.10 -12.02 2.33
N LEU A 293 -4.28 -12.03 1.71
CA LEU A 293 -4.73 -11.04 0.74
C LEU A 293 -6.03 -10.39 1.25
N PHE A 294 -5.96 -9.11 1.58
CA PHE A 294 -7.14 -8.30 1.86
C PHE A 294 -7.71 -7.75 0.55
N GLN A 295 -9.01 -7.92 0.38
CA GLN A 295 -9.81 -7.30 -0.67
C GLN A 295 -10.75 -6.32 0.00
N PHE A 296 -10.55 -5.04 -0.25
CA PHE A 296 -11.37 -4.00 0.34
C PHE A 296 -12.46 -3.58 -0.64
N THR A 297 -13.63 -3.28 -0.11
CA THR A 297 -14.77 -2.71 -0.82
C THR A 297 -15.10 -1.35 -0.19
N ASN A 298 -15.52 -0.41 -1.03
CA ASN A 298 -15.87 0.96 -0.62
C ASN A 298 -14.74 1.69 0.14
N VAL A 299 -13.47 1.40 -0.18
CA VAL A 299 -12.33 2.13 0.42
C VAL A 299 -12.44 3.60 0.07
N ARG A 300 -12.19 4.47 1.05
CA ARG A 300 -12.02 5.90 0.84
C ARG A 300 -10.58 6.28 1.15
N GLY A 301 -9.90 6.94 0.22
CA GLY A 301 -8.51 7.32 0.38
C GLY A 301 -8.07 8.31 -0.69
N VAL A 302 -6.77 8.51 -0.81
CA VAL A 302 -6.17 9.38 -1.82
C VAL A 302 -5.24 8.61 -2.74
N ARG A 303 -5.35 8.84 -4.05
CA ARG A 303 -4.43 8.37 -5.08
C ARG A 303 -3.11 9.11 -4.92
N ILE A 304 -2.02 8.37 -4.76
CA ILE A 304 -0.69 8.96 -4.55
C ILE A 304 0.34 8.48 -5.58
N ALA A 305 -0.07 7.81 -6.66
CA ALA A 305 0.84 7.30 -7.69
C ALA A 305 1.79 8.39 -8.23
N ASP A 306 1.28 9.60 -8.51
CA ASP A 306 2.08 10.71 -9.05
C ASP A 306 3.10 11.29 -8.05
N LEU A 307 2.95 10.97 -6.76
CA LEU A 307 3.80 11.43 -5.67
C LEU A 307 4.71 10.32 -5.13
N SER A 308 4.31 9.08 -5.34
CA SER A 308 4.98 7.88 -4.83
C SER A 308 6.36 7.71 -5.45
N ALA A 309 7.29 7.19 -4.66
CA ALA A 309 8.58 6.70 -5.13
C ALA A 309 8.42 5.49 -6.08
N ILE A 310 7.27 4.78 -6.02
CA ILE A 310 6.97 3.60 -6.85
C ILE A 310 5.57 3.76 -7.50
N PRO A 311 5.43 4.62 -8.54
CA PRO A 311 4.13 4.93 -9.14
C PRO A 311 3.36 3.72 -9.71
N SER A 312 4.08 2.68 -10.13
CA SER A 312 3.51 1.45 -10.69
C SER A 312 2.66 0.65 -9.70
N GLU A 313 2.77 0.92 -8.41
CA GLU A 313 1.95 0.27 -7.38
C GLU A 313 0.50 0.75 -7.37
N LEU A 314 0.18 1.84 -8.08
CA LEU A 314 -1.16 2.44 -8.14
C LEU A 314 -1.75 2.60 -6.74
N GLU A 315 -0.93 3.14 -5.84
CA GLU A 315 -1.20 3.18 -4.42
C GLU A 315 -2.32 4.18 -4.09
N ILE A 316 -3.23 3.71 -3.24
CA ILE A 316 -4.21 4.50 -2.52
C ILE A 316 -3.78 4.52 -1.05
N LEU A 317 -3.58 5.73 -0.53
CA LEU A 317 -3.28 5.93 0.88
C LEU A 317 -4.58 6.18 1.65
N VAL A 318 -4.82 5.36 2.67
CA VAL A 318 -5.98 5.41 3.56
C VAL A 318 -5.56 6.03 4.89
N GLU A 319 -6.28 7.06 5.32
CA GLU A 319 -6.03 7.78 6.58
C GLU A 319 -6.39 6.90 7.81
N PRO A 320 -5.58 6.90 8.88
CA PRO A 320 -5.92 6.22 10.12
C PRO A 320 -6.90 7.03 10.98
N PRO A 321 -7.75 6.36 11.77
CA PRO A 321 -7.96 4.91 11.77
C PRO A 321 -8.88 4.55 10.59
N ALA A 322 -8.57 3.45 9.92
CA ALA A 322 -9.47 2.90 8.92
C ALA A 322 -10.16 1.67 9.50
N VAL A 323 -11.50 1.71 9.60
CA VAL A 323 -12.29 0.61 10.16
C VAL A 323 -13.02 -0.10 9.03
N PHE A 324 -12.97 -1.42 9.07
CA PHE A 324 -13.62 -2.27 8.07
C PHE A 324 -14.37 -3.42 8.74
N GLU A 325 -15.50 -3.80 8.18
CA GLU A 325 -16.24 -5.00 8.58
C GLU A 325 -15.79 -6.20 7.73
N VAL A 326 -15.59 -7.36 8.36
CA VAL A 326 -15.28 -8.60 7.65
C VAL A 326 -16.52 -9.16 7.00
N LYS A 327 -16.57 -9.16 5.67
CA LYS A 327 -17.71 -9.69 4.90
C LYS A 327 -17.57 -11.15 4.57
N SER A 328 -16.34 -11.59 4.26
CA SER A 328 -16.04 -12.99 4.06
C SER A 328 -14.57 -13.26 4.31
N CYS A 329 -14.25 -14.51 4.64
CA CYS A 329 -12.91 -14.95 4.91
C CYS A 329 -12.78 -16.41 4.53
N ALA A 330 -11.82 -16.75 3.67
CA ALA A 330 -11.62 -18.12 3.22
C ALA A 330 -10.17 -18.38 2.79
N LYS A 331 -9.74 -19.64 2.91
CA LYS A 331 -8.35 -20.05 2.71
C LYS A 331 -8.24 -21.05 1.55
N PHE A 332 -7.43 -20.72 0.54
CA PHE A 332 -7.25 -21.51 -0.68
C PHE A 332 -5.77 -21.71 -0.95
N HIS A 333 -5.35 -22.97 -1.15
CA HIS A 333 -3.95 -23.32 -1.44
C HIS A 333 -2.93 -22.67 -0.48
N GLY A 334 -3.32 -22.47 0.79
CA GLY A 334 -2.48 -21.81 1.78
C GLY A 334 -2.35 -20.29 1.61
N VAL A 335 -3.29 -19.64 0.92
CA VAL A 335 -3.49 -18.18 0.91
C VAL A 335 -4.86 -17.89 1.52
N LEU A 336 -4.88 -17.03 2.53
CA LEU A 336 -6.07 -16.53 3.19
C LEU A 336 -6.55 -15.28 2.45
N SER A 337 -7.77 -15.32 1.91
CA SER A 337 -8.44 -14.16 1.35
C SER A 337 -9.48 -13.64 2.33
N VAL A 338 -9.42 -12.34 2.62
CA VAL A 338 -10.35 -11.66 3.53
C VAL A 338 -10.98 -10.48 2.80
N VAL A 339 -12.31 -10.47 2.69
CA VAL A 339 -13.06 -9.33 2.11
C VAL A 339 -13.51 -8.41 3.23
N LEU A 340 -13.17 -7.14 3.06
CA LEU A 340 -13.39 -6.08 4.02
C LEU A 340 -14.26 -4.99 3.38
N GLU A 341 -15.27 -4.50 4.07
CA GLU A 341 -16.05 -3.33 3.65
C GLU A 341 -15.74 -2.14 4.55
N SER A 342 -15.46 -0.98 3.97
CA SER A 342 -15.23 0.23 4.77
C SER A 342 -16.50 0.61 5.54
N VAL A 343 -16.34 0.85 6.83
CA VAL A 343 -17.40 1.37 7.70
C VAL A 343 -16.93 2.67 8.34
N GLU A 344 -17.88 3.46 8.84
CA GLU A 344 -17.52 4.66 9.60
C GLU A 344 -16.73 4.27 10.86
N SER A 345 -15.60 4.94 11.06
CA SER A 345 -14.82 4.76 12.28
C SER A 345 -15.54 5.43 13.44
N PRO A 346 -15.81 4.72 14.55
CA PRO A 346 -16.31 5.36 15.77
C PRO A 346 -15.25 6.24 16.44
N MET A 347 -13.98 6.13 16.02
CA MET A 347 -12.86 6.86 16.59
C MET A 347 -12.41 7.97 15.64
N LYS A 348 -12.16 9.17 16.21
CA LYS A 348 -11.52 10.30 15.52
C LYS A 348 -10.13 10.50 16.12
N TYR A 349 -9.08 10.09 15.42
CA TYR A 349 -7.69 10.20 15.92
C TYR A 349 -7.01 11.52 15.59
N LEU A 350 -7.41 12.15 14.48
CA LEU A 350 -6.67 13.24 13.82
C LEU A 350 -7.54 14.48 13.57
#